data_AF-R4W7L6-F1
#
_entry.id   AF-R4W7L6-F1
#
_cell.length_a   1.000
_cell.length_b   1.000
_cell.length_c   1.000
_cell.angle_alpha   90.00
_cell.angle_beta   90.00
_cell.angle_gamma   90.00
#
_symmetry.space_group_name_H-M   'P 1'
#
loop_
_entity.id
_entity.type
_entity.pdbx_description
1 polymer ?
#
loop_
_entity_poly.entity_id
_entity_poly.type
_entity_poly.pdbx_seq_one_letter_code
_entity_poly.pdbx_strand_id
1 'polypeptide(L)'
;MTESGEAPNPSDQLSDALIERLDGLEISELKAVVSYAQRRIESIRTPLEDEIRATASGDVLEIENHGAYAIVRKHPDDPDGDGAATHVTSMYHVQRTPHPDGEETLEWRFLGDVHDSEQARCDSCGGTIVGDTAVCPHCGSEQTEESGED
;
A
#
# COMPACT_ATOMS: atom_id res chain seq x y z
N MET A 1 3.68 28.51 -42.40
CA MET A 1 4.09 27.13 -42.12
C MET A 1 3.09 26.61 -41.11
N THR A 2 2.22 25.71 -41.53
CA THR A 2 1.26 25.06 -40.63
C THR A 2 2.02 23.98 -39.88
N GLU A 3 2.23 24.18 -38.58
CA GLU A 3 2.58 23.10 -37.67
C GLU A 3 1.40 22.12 -37.67
N SER A 4 1.51 21.08 -38.49
CA SER A 4 0.65 19.91 -38.41
C SER A 4 0.88 19.32 -37.03
N GLY A 5 -0.17 19.27 -36.21
CA GLY A 5 -0.12 18.62 -34.90
C GLY A 5 0.33 17.18 -35.10
N GLU A 6 1.56 16.90 -34.67
CA GLU A 6 2.13 15.56 -34.70
C GLU A 6 1.22 14.67 -33.86
N ALA A 7 0.55 13.72 -34.53
CA ALA A 7 -0.28 12.74 -33.86
C ALA A 7 0.61 11.99 -32.86
N PRO A 8 0.14 11.75 -31.62
CA PRO A 8 0.92 11.01 -30.64
C PRO A 8 1.32 9.66 -31.26
N ASN A 9 2.63 9.39 -31.29
CA ASN A 9 3.16 8.17 -31.89
C ASN A 9 2.53 6.96 -31.18
N PRO A 10 1.68 6.17 -31.85
CA PRO A 10 1.04 5.03 -31.20
C PRO A 10 2.15 4.06 -30.79
N SER A 11 2.17 3.67 -29.52
CA SER A 11 3.15 2.69 -29.04
C SER A 11 3.15 1.45 -29.95
N ASP A 12 4.34 0.91 -30.29
CA ASP A 12 4.54 -0.24 -31.19
C ASP A 12 3.77 -1.52 -30.78
N GLN A 13 3.11 -1.49 -29.62
CA GLN A 13 2.28 -2.55 -29.08
C GLN A 13 0.85 -2.58 -29.67
N LEU A 14 0.41 -1.51 -30.35
CA LEU A 14 -0.91 -1.43 -30.97
C LEU A 14 -0.84 -1.82 -32.46
N SER A 15 -1.77 -2.67 -32.90
CA SER A 15 -1.87 -3.03 -34.32
C SER A 15 -2.37 -1.86 -35.18
N ASP A 16 -1.86 -1.71 -36.40
CA ASP A 16 -2.28 -0.69 -37.37
C ASP A 16 -3.81 -0.61 -37.57
N ALA A 17 -4.49 -1.77 -37.63
CA ALA A 17 -5.94 -1.83 -37.79
C ALA A 17 -6.72 -1.25 -36.59
N LEU A 18 -6.13 -1.29 -35.39
CA LEU A 18 -6.70 -0.67 -34.20
C LEU A 18 -6.45 0.83 -34.19
N ILE A 19 -5.27 1.27 -34.61
CA ILE A 19 -4.91 2.69 -34.76
C ILE A 19 -5.87 3.37 -35.74
N GLU A 20 -6.04 2.82 -36.94
CA GLU A 20 -6.96 3.36 -37.96
C GLU A 20 -8.40 3.45 -37.43
N ARG A 21 -8.81 2.47 -36.61
CA ARG A 21 -10.14 2.47 -36.01
C ARG A 21 -10.29 3.51 -34.90
N LEU A 22 -9.23 3.81 -34.14
CA LEU A 22 -9.22 4.87 -33.13
C LEU A 22 -9.18 6.26 -33.78
N ASP A 23 -8.42 6.44 -34.86
CA ASP A 23 -8.32 7.69 -35.61
C ASP A 23 -9.66 8.12 -36.25
N GLY A 24 -10.54 7.14 -36.54
CA GLY A 24 -11.88 7.39 -37.06
C GLY A 24 -12.94 7.73 -36.00
N LEU A 25 -12.59 7.76 -34.70
CA LEU A 25 -13.53 8.03 -33.61
C LEU A 25 -13.66 9.52 -33.32
N GLU A 26 -14.88 9.92 -32.93
CA GLU A 26 -15.12 11.24 -32.38
C GLU A 26 -14.53 11.38 -30.96
N ILE A 27 -14.27 12.60 -30.51
CA ILE A 27 -13.69 12.88 -29.16
C ILE A 27 -14.52 12.23 -28.04
N SER A 28 -15.85 12.21 -28.17
CA SER A 28 -16.73 11.59 -27.17
C SER A 28 -16.57 10.07 -27.10
N GLU A 29 -16.34 9.42 -28.23
CA GLU A 29 -16.11 7.98 -28.33
C GLU A 29 -14.71 7.62 -27.82
N LEU A 30 -13.69 8.43 -28.15
CA LEU A 30 -12.34 8.26 -27.60
C LEU A 30 -12.32 8.32 -26.08
N LYS A 31 -13.05 9.27 -25.47
CA LYS A 31 -13.19 9.34 -24.00
C LYS A 31 -13.88 8.10 -23.43
N ALA A 32 -14.87 7.55 -24.13
CA ALA A 32 -15.53 6.32 -23.73
C ALA A 32 -14.58 5.11 -23.83
N VAL A 33 -13.74 5.06 -24.87
CA VAL A 33 -12.69 4.03 -25.03
C VAL A 33 -11.67 4.12 -23.90
N VAL A 34 -11.15 5.30 -23.57
CA VAL A 34 -10.23 5.49 -22.43
C VAL A 34 -10.85 4.99 -21.13
N SER A 35 -12.10 5.38 -20.86
CA SER A 35 -12.84 4.97 -19.66
C SER A 35 -13.04 3.45 -19.60
N TYR A 36 -13.32 2.81 -20.74
CA TYR A 36 -13.46 1.36 -20.83
C TYR A 36 -12.12 0.65 -20.66
N ALA A 37 -11.06 1.14 -21.30
CA ALA A 37 -9.72 0.60 -21.20
C ALA A 37 -9.23 0.63 -19.74
N GLN A 38 -9.40 1.76 -19.04
CA GLN A 38 -9.06 1.89 -17.61
C GLN A 38 -9.81 0.86 -16.75
N ARG A 39 -11.13 0.71 -16.94
CA ARG A 39 -11.90 -0.33 -16.23
C ARG A 39 -11.44 -1.75 -16.56
N ARG A 40 -11.07 -1.99 -17.83
CA ARG A 40 -10.58 -3.30 -18.26
C ARG A 40 -9.24 -3.62 -17.61
N ILE A 41 -8.31 -2.67 -17.60
CA ILE A 41 -7.02 -2.77 -16.91
C ILE A 41 -7.25 -3.07 -15.43
N GLU A 42 -8.11 -2.30 -14.76
CA GLU A 42 -8.47 -2.53 -13.35
C GLU A 42 -9.01 -3.96 -13.11
N SER A 43 -9.80 -4.50 -14.05
CA SER A 43 -10.42 -5.81 -13.88
C SER A 43 -9.48 -7.00 -14.10
N ILE A 44 -8.37 -6.80 -14.82
CA ILE A 44 -7.43 -7.88 -15.17
C ILE A 44 -6.12 -7.81 -14.38
N ARG A 45 -5.78 -6.63 -13.84
CA ARG A 45 -4.58 -6.47 -13.03
C ARG A 45 -4.72 -7.24 -11.73
N THR A 46 -3.58 -7.63 -11.17
CA THR A 46 -3.50 -8.23 -9.83
C THR A 46 -4.14 -7.30 -8.81
N PRO A 47 -4.93 -7.78 -7.84
CA PRO A 47 -5.43 -6.95 -6.74
C PRO A 47 -4.29 -6.26 -5.99
N LEU A 48 -4.50 -5.02 -5.55
CA LEU A 48 -3.47 -4.22 -4.86
C LEU A 48 -2.89 -4.93 -3.63
N GLU A 49 -3.75 -5.59 -2.86
CA GLU A 49 -3.35 -6.34 -1.68
C GLU A 49 -2.43 -7.52 -2.00
N ASP A 50 -2.68 -8.22 -3.09
CA ASP A 50 -1.88 -9.39 -3.48
C ASP A 50 -0.48 -8.97 -3.93
N GLU A 51 -0.40 -7.85 -4.65
CA GLU A 51 0.88 -7.25 -5.04
C GLU A 51 1.66 -6.76 -3.82
N ILE A 52 0.99 -6.07 -2.89
CA ILE A 52 1.57 -5.63 -1.62
C ILE A 52 2.15 -6.81 -0.85
N ARG A 53 1.40 -7.90 -0.66
CA ARG A 53 1.87 -9.09 0.06
C ARG A 53 3.05 -9.76 -0.64
N ALA A 54 3.10 -9.74 -1.97
CA ALA A 54 4.16 -10.38 -2.75
C ALA A 54 5.47 -9.59 -2.72
N THR A 55 5.42 -8.26 -2.60
CA THR A 55 6.62 -7.40 -2.71
C THR A 55 7.03 -6.69 -1.43
N ALA A 56 6.20 -6.73 -0.39
CA ALA A 56 6.53 -6.12 0.90
C ALA A 56 7.80 -6.74 1.48
N SER A 57 8.66 -5.89 2.03
CA SER A 57 9.73 -6.35 2.92
C SER A 57 9.17 -6.51 4.34
N GLY A 58 9.78 -7.34 5.18
CA GLY A 58 9.27 -7.67 6.52
C GLY A 58 7.87 -8.30 6.52
N ASP A 59 7.23 -8.28 7.69
CA ASP A 59 5.96 -8.98 7.92
C ASP A 59 4.76 -8.03 7.83
N VAL A 60 3.90 -8.24 6.84
CA VAL A 60 2.65 -7.47 6.67
C VAL A 60 1.60 -7.95 7.66
N LEU A 61 1.12 -7.05 8.51
CA LEU A 61 0.10 -7.33 9.54
C LEU A 61 -1.31 -7.07 9.02
N GLU A 62 -1.51 -5.91 8.39
CA GLU A 62 -2.82 -5.41 7.98
C GLU A 62 -2.72 -4.60 6.69
N ILE A 63 -3.72 -4.77 5.81
CA ILE A 63 -3.86 -3.98 4.58
C ILE A 63 -5.29 -3.43 4.52
N GLU A 64 -5.42 -2.12 4.63
CA GLU A 64 -6.67 -1.40 4.45
C GLU A 64 -6.73 -0.85 3.01
N ASN A 65 -7.54 -1.48 2.16
CA ASN A 65 -7.62 -1.14 0.74
C ASN A 65 -8.71 -0.06 0.48
N HIS A 66 -8.30 1.06 -0.10
CA HIS A 66 -9.16 2.19 -0.47
C HIS A 66 -9.32 2.36 -2.00
N GLY A 67 -9.01 1.31 -2.78
CA GLY A 67 -9.16 1.25 -4.23
C GLY A 67 -8.00 1.88 -4.98
N ALA A 68 -7.78 3.19 -4.82
CA ALA A 68 -6.68 3.90 -5.48
C ALA A 68 -5.33 3.73 -4.73
N TYR A 69 -5.41 3.48 -3.42
CA TYR A 69 -4.28 3.27 -2.54
C TYR A 69 -4.69 2.29 -1.43
N ALA A 70 -3.70 1.83 -0.67
CA ALA A 70 -3.91 1.06 0.55
C ALA A 70 -3.07 1.65 1.69
N ILE A 71 -3.57 1.52 2.92
CA ILE A 71 -2.79 1.75 4.13
C ILE A 71 -2.30 0.38 4.60
N VAL A 72 -0.99 0.24 4.78
CA VAL A 72 -0.35 -1.02 5.16
C VAL A 72 0.33 -0.85 6.49
N ARG A 73 0.05 -1.76 7.42
CA ARG A 73 0.79 -1.91 8.68
C ARG A 73 1.70 -3.13 8.54
N LYS A 74 2.99 -2.95 8.80
CA LYS A 74 3.96 -4.05 8.75
C LYS A 74 5.04 -3.88 9.81
N HIS A 75 5.64 -5.00 10.20
CA HIS A 75 6.94 -4.97 10.87
C HIS A 75 8.03 -4.74 9.81
N PRO A 76 8.91 -3.73 9.98
CA PRO A 76 10.07 -3.57 9.12
C PRO A 76 11.05 -4.74 9.31
N ASP A 77 11.95 -4.93 8.35
CA ASP A 77 13.05 -5.88 8.55
C ASP A 77 13.93 -5.40 9.71
N ASP A 78 14.40 -6.33 10.53
CA ASP A 78 15.30 -6.04 11.64
C ASP A 78 16.68 -5.64 11.07
N PRO A 79 17.19 -4.43 11.42
CA PRO A 79 18.50 -4.01 10.94
C PRO A 79 19.66 -4.80 11.55
N ASP A 80 19.45 -5.44 12.71
CA ASP A 80 20.47 -6.11 13.52
C ASP A 80 20.27 -7.65 13.57
N GLY A 81 19.25 -8.18 12.91
CA GLY A 81 18.91 -9.61 12.93
C GLY A 81 18.30 -10.15 11.63
N ASP A 82 18.24 -11.48 11.54
CA ASP A 82 17.53 -12.17 10.45
C ASP A 82 16.04 -12.33 10.82
N GLY A 83 15.20 -11.33 10.49
CA GLY A 83 13.76 -11.38 10.75
C GLY A 83 13.09 -10.01 10.68
N ALA A 84 11.79 -9.95 10.95
CA ALA A 84 11.09 -8.67 11.10
C ALA A 84 11.22 -8.14 12.54
N ALA A 85 11.39 -6.83 12.69
CA ALA A 85 11.39 -6.13 13.97
C ALA A 85 9.96 -6.09 14.54
N THR A 86 9.53 -7.19 15.18
CA THR A 86 8.18 -7.36 15.75
C THR A 86 7.83 -6.35 16.84
N HIS A 87 8.83 -5.65 17.38
CA HIS A 87 8.67 -4.59 18.39
C HIS A 87 8.29 -3.23 17.79
N VAL A 88 8.38 -3.04 16.46
CA VAL A 88 7.97 -1.82 15.77
C VAL A 88 6.94 -2.16 14.72
N THR A 89 5.77 -1.53 14.78
CA THR A 89 4.80 -1.57 13.69
C THR A 89 4.85 -0.27 12.94
N SER A 90 5.21 -0.31 11.67
CA SER A 90 5.29 0.87 10.81
C SER A 90 4.09 0.92 9.87
N MET A 91 3.55 2.12 9.67
CA MET A 91 2.43 2.37 8.78
C MET A 91 2.88 3.03 7.48
N TYR A 92 2.36 2.56 6.35
CA TYR A 92 2.70 3.04 5.01
C TYR A 92 1.46 3.33 4.19
N HIS A 93 1.52 4.41 3.41
CA HIS A 93 0.61 4.64 2.29
C HIS A 93 1.21 4.01 1.04
N VAL A 94 0.51 3.04 0.45
CA VAL A 94 0.96 2.30 -0.73
C VAL A 94 0.05 2.58 -1.90
N GLN A 95 0.62 2.97 -3.03
CA GLN A 95 -0.12 3.22 -4.26
C GLN A 95 0.65 2.71 -5.48
N ARG A 96 -0.06 2.41 -6.56
CA ARG A 96 0.57 2.11 -7.85
C ARG A 96 0.97 3.41 -8.53
N THR A 97 2.23 3.47 -8.93
CA THR A 97 2.75 4.55 -9.75
C THR A 97 3.10 3.98 -11.13
N PRO A 98 2.47 4.47 -12.21
CA PRO A 98 2.83 4.10 -13.56
C PRO A 98 4.16 4.74 -13.94
N HIS A 99 5.06 3.94 -14.49
CA HIS A 99 6.32 4.37 -15.08
C HIS A 99 6.11 4.76 -16.55
N PRO A 100 7.00 5.62 -17.08
CA PRO A 100 6.90 6.09 -18.47
C PRO A 100 7.09 4.98 -19.52
N ASP A 101 7.65 3.84 -19.14
CA ASP A 101 7.80 2.64 -19.98
C ASP A 101 6.53 1.75 -20.00
N GLY A 102 5.53 2.07 -19.17
CA GLY A 102 4.29 1.32 -19.03
C GLY A 102 4.30 0.26 -17.94
N GLU A 103 5.41 0.07 -17.22
CA GLU A 103 5.42 -0.75 -16.00
C GLU A 103 4.75 0.01 -14.84
N GLU A 104 4.17 -0.72 -13.88
CA GLU A 104 3.66 -0.13 -12.64
C GLU A 104 4.50 -0.65 -11.47
N THR A 105 4.86 0.22 -10.53
CA THR A 105 5.49 -0.21 -9.27
C THR A 105 4.71 0.31 -8.09
N LEU A 106 4.77 -0.42 -6.98
CA LEU A 106 4.27 0.06 -5.70
C LEU A 106 5.18 1.13 -5.12
N GLU A 107 4.65 2.34 -4.97
CA GLU A 107 5.28 3.42 -4.20
C GLU A 107 4.85 3.29 -2.74
N TRP A 108 5.84 3.13 -1.86
CA TRP A 108 5.64 3.04 -0.41
C TRP A 108 6.02 4.37 0.25
N ARG A 109 5.05 5.04 0.86
CA ARG A 109 5.26 6.27 1.63
C ARG A 109 5.08 6.00 3.12
N PHE A 110 6.16 6.13 3.89
CA PHE A 110 6.11 5.98 5.35
C PHE A 110 5.24 7.06 5.99
N LEU A 111 4.31 6.65 6.84
CA LEU A 111 3.39 7.53 7.56
C LEU A 111 3.75 7.70 9.03
N GLY A 112 4.58 6.81 9.58
CA GLY A 112 5.00 6.83 10.98
C GLY A 112 4.97 5.45 11.60
N ASP A 113 5.64 5.32 12.75
CA ASP A 113 5.56 4.14 13.58
C ASP A 113 4.31 4.22 14.46
N VAL A 114 3.50 3.17 14.38
CA VAL A 114 2.40 2.94 15.29
C VAL A 114 2.91 1.99 16.35
N HIS A 115 2.85 2.42 17.60
CA HIS A 115 2.97 1.47 18.69
C HIS A 115 1.72 0.61 18.55
N ASP A 116 1.89 -0.69 18.27
CA ASP A 116 0.87 -1.66 18.65
C ASP A 116 0.75 -1.51 20.16
N SER A 117 -0.14 -0.61 20.56
CA SER A 117 -0.86 -0.78 21.79
C SER A 117 -1.74 -2.00 21.54
N GLU A 118 -1.12 -3.19 21.51
CA GLU A 118 -1.59 -4.25 22.36
C GLU A 118 -1.82 -3.55 23.68
N GLN A 119 -3.06 -3.11 23.87
CA GLN A 119 -3.47 -2.33 25.01
C GLN A 119 -3.12 -3.22 26.19
N ALA A 120 -1.98 -2.98 26.81
CA ALA A 120 -1.52 -3.77 27.93
C ALA A 120 -2.63 -3.65 28.94
N ARG A 121 -3.36 -4.74 29.14
CA ARG A 121 -4.46 -4.75 30.08
C ARG A 121 -3.84 -5.04 31.42
N CYS A 122 -4.18 -4.23 32.41
CA CYS A 122 -3.76 -4.52 33.76
C CYS A 122 -4.29 -5.90 34.18
N ASP A 123 -3.40 -6.79 34.61
CA ASP A 123 -3.79 -8.14 35.05
C ASP A 123 -4.73 -8.11 36.27
N SER A 124 -4.65 -7.05 37.07
CA SER A 124 -5.49 -6.88 38.26
C SER A 124 -6.88 -6.30 37.98
N CYS A 125 -7.03 -5.36 37.04
CA CYS A 125 -8.31 -4.66 36.83
C CYS A 125 -8.87 -4.73 35.40
N GLY A 126 -8.10 -5.25 34.45
CA GLY A 126 -8.46 -5.33 33.03
C GLY A 126 -8.49 -3.97 32.30
N GLY A 127 -8.13 -2.88 32.99
CA GLY A 127 -8.06 -1.55 32.41
C GLY A 127 -6.92 -1.42 31.40
N THR A 128 -7.17 -0.71 30.30
CA THR A 128 -6.18 -0.42 29.27
C THR A 128 -5.08 0.49 29.84
N ILE A 129 -3.84 0.07 29.69
CA ILE A 129 -2.65 0.85 30.01
C ILE A 129 -2.11 1.40 28.68
N VAL A 130 -1.89 2.71 28.64
CA VAL A 130 -1.35 3.38 27.47
C VAL A 130 0.12 3.67 27.75
N GLY A 131 1.00 3.03 26.98
CA GLY A 131 2.45 3.15 27.13
C GLY A 131 3.04 2.25 28.21
N ASP A 132 4.36 2.34 28.36
CA ASP A 132 5.17 1.51 29.27
C ASP A 132 5.17 2.07 30.69
N THR A 133 4.02 1.93 31.39
CA THR A 133 3.89 2.39 32.78
C THR A 133 3.87 1.21 33.72
N ALA A 134 4.91 1.10 34.55
CA ALA A 134 5.05 0.08 35.59
C ALA A 134 3.92 0.08 36.63
N VAL A 135 3.10 1.13 36.71
CA VAL A 135 1.96 1.25 37.64
C VAL A 135 0.67 1.58 36.90
N CYS A 136 -0.37 0.78 37.10
CA CYS A 136 -1.66 1.00 36.46
C CYS A 136 -2.29 2.35 36.88
N PRO A 137 -2.63 3.26 35.94
CA PRO A 137 -3.31 4.50 36.29
C PRO A 137 -4.76 4.29 36.73
N HIS A 138 -5.35 3.11 36.46
CA HIS A 138 -6.73 2.80 36.83
C HIS A 138 -6.88 2.22 38.26
N CYS A 139 -5.95 1.37 38.71
CA CYS A 139 -6.05 0.70 40.01
C CYS A 139 -4.80 0.80 40.89
N GLY A 140 -3.70 1.33 40.38
CA GLY A 140 -2.44 1.47 41.12
C GLY A 140 -1.66 0.17 41.30
N SER A 141 -2.01 -0.92 40.63
CA SER A 141 -1.22 -2.16 40.69
C SER A 141 0.08 -1.99 39.89
N GLU A 142 1.17 -2.51 40.44
CA GLU A 142 2.42 -2.66 39.72
C GLU A 142 2.25 -3.75 38.66
N GLN A 143 2.65 -3.47 37.41
CA GLN A 143 2.73 -4.48 36.36
C GLN A 143 4.09 -5.13 36.44
N THR A 144 4.12 -6.45 36.47
CA THR A 144 5.39 -7.17 36.41
C THR A 144 5.74 -7.32 34.95
N GLU A 145 6.73 -6.56 34.48
CA GLU A 145 7.39 -6.90 33.23
C GLU A 145 8.06 -8.26 33.45
N GLU A 146 7.42 -9.35 33.03
CA GLU A 146 8.14 -10.62 32.88
C GLU A 146 9.13 -10.44 31.73
N SER A 147 10.30 -9.88 32.06
CA SER A 147 11.50 -10.01 31.25
C SER A 147 11.82 -11.51 31.18
N GLY A 148 11.39 -12.15 30.10
CA GLY A 148 11.76 -13.51 29.78
C GLY A 148 13.26 -13.59 29.49
N GLU A 149 14.05 -13.87 30.51
CA GLU A 149 15.41 -14.42 30.40
C GLU A 149 15.31 -15.92 30.71
N ASP A 150 15.51 -16.76 29.68
CA ASP A 150 16.06 -18.12 29.83
C ASP A 150 16.88 -18.50 28.59
#